data_AF-A0A9E2UL30-F1
#
_entry.id   AF-A0A9E2UL30-F1
#
_cell.length_a   1.000
_cell.length_b   1.000
_cell.length_c   1.000
_cell.angle_alpha   90.00
_cell.angle_beta   90.00
_cell.angle_gamma   90.00
#
_symmetry.space_group_name_H-M   'P 1'
#
loop_
_entity.id
_entity.type
_entity.pdbx_description
1 polymer ?
#
loop_
_entity_poly.entity_id
_entity_poly.type
_entity_poly.pdbx_seq_one_letter_code
_entity_poly.pdbx_strand_id
1 'polypeptide(L)'
;MTLIQGTKISSDNAKLYYSLGHIIKEYRQWRKMSQQKLSESIQISVRELQNWETDRRRARIENLHDLSEFTGIPMQALISLNADQPVWYSLDKRLFKYSLIEEDQFSSRELFRYNGKSADDFLIKYIPITTDRQIDMILSCHRDIYGTDRPLPRDVIKKATLLLPSLNNIAFDCWSHYVGHQVCLPIKTDIYNYIIKSKSIDNYLTSKNINDIISMDEGVLFYYSVYSASVSVARRLVSDSTQNLSEIKQKERFLLATHTATKEAIKIQNNMGMRFVRDYTYKYDESSSVIYEQNLDIHMELTKSRGRLSEIFDGKEGRVLKYSSFIDVDETSPVVDENLSYDQNKNMKCIKPIRQACTNLKCKLYGKTQQGNIVSNGTYKTKDGTPGRRFICKSCGKSFCNRTGTIFYDLRSSEDKILKALKLLLKGMPLQKAADSLGITFNTIRRWLGVAAGQCDKIDAILKKDPEISQAELDILWSFVKRNSLRRRAALWSWSDNR
;
A
#
# COMPACT_ATOMS: atom_id res chain seq x y z
N MET A 1 -30.37 -11.60 -21.76
CA MET A 1 -31.47 -10.67 -22.11
C MET A 1 -31.19 -9.36 -21.39
N THR A 2 -31.13 -8.28 -22.19
CA THR A 2 -31.03 -6.86 -21.81
C THR A 2 -29.75 -6.36 -21.10
N LEU A 3 -28.72 -6.15 -21.93
CA LEU A 3 -27.79 -5.01 -21.82
C LEU A 3 -28.61 -3.71 -21.89
N ILE A 4 -28.70 -2.92 -20.82
CA ILE A 4 -29.08 -1.49 -20.90
C ILE A 4 -28.27 -0.66 -19.89
N GLN A 5 -27.41 0.17 -20.51
CA GLN A 5 -26.96 1.52 -20.13
C GLN A 5 -26.38 1.71 -18.72
N GLY A 6 -25.05 1.65 -18.65
CA GLY A 6 -24.31 2.38 -17.63
C GLY A 6 -24.51 3.89 -17.83
N THR A 7 -25.09 4.54 -16.84
CA THR A 7 -25.00 5.99 -16.69
C THR A 7 -23.52 6.35 -16.52
N LYS A 8 -23.02 7.11 -17.50
CA LYS A 8 -21.72 7.78 -17.49
C LYS A 8 -21.47 8.47 -16.14
N ILE A 9 -20.42 8.04 -15.45
CA ILE A 9 -19.51 8.98 -14.79
C ILE A 9 -18.12 8.66 -15.36
N SER A 10 -17.92 9.12 -16.60
CA SER A 10 -16.57 9.48 -17.04
C SER A 10 -16.23 10.76 -16.27
N SER A 11 -15.41 10.63 -15.24
CA SER A 11 -14.64 11.78 -14.76
C SER A 11 -13.19 11.33 -14.70
N ASP A 12 -12.47 11.81 -15.70
CA ASP A 12 -11.20 11.37 -16.25
C ASP A 12 -9.97 11.57 -15.32
N ASN A 13 -10.19 11.90 -14.04
CA ASN A 13 -9.14 12.25 -13.10
C ASN A 13 -9.34 11.51 -11.78
N ALA A 14 -8.22 11.12 -11.15
CA ALA A 14 -8.22 10.72 -9.75
C ALA A 14 -9.10 11.70 -8.96
N LYS A 15 -9.98 11.17 -8.11
CA LYS A 15 -10.91 11.97 -7.31
C LYS A 15 -10.31 12.21 -5.94
N LEU A 16 -10.47 13.43 -5.42
CA LEU A 16 -10.10 13.72 -4.04
C LEU A 16 -11.13 13.10 -3.09
N TYR A 17 -10.69 12.12 -2.31
CA TYR A 17 -11.45 11.53 -1.21
C TYR A 17 -11.00 12.17 0.10
N TYR A 18 -11.96 12.57 0.93
CA TYR A 18 -11.70 13.25 2.20
C TYR A 18 -11.72 12.31 3.41
N SER A 19 -12.33 11.13 3.26
CA SER A 19 -12.51 10.18 4.36
C SER A 19 -12.57 8.73 3.86
N LEU A 20 -12.36 7.81 4.81
CA LEU A 20 -12.48 6.38 4.55
C LEU A 20 -13.92 6.00 4.17
N GLY A 21 -14.93 6.60 4.78
CA GLY A 21 -16.33 6.31 4.47
C GLY A 21 -16.70 6.63 3.03
N HIS A 22 -16.21 7.77 2.53
CA HIS A 22 -16.47 8.23 1.17
C HIS A 22 -15.93 7.24 0.13
N ILE A 23 -14.66 6.83 0.22
CA ILE A 23 -14.07 5.90 -0.75
C ILE A 23 -14.72 4.51 -0.71
N ILE A 24 -15.07 4.00 0.48
CA ILE A 24 -15.75 2.71 0.64
C ILE A 24 -17.11 2.71 -0.06
N LYS A 25 -17.90 3.77 0.19
CA LYS A 25 -19.24 3.89 -0.39
C LYS A 25 -19.19 4.00 -1.90
N GLU A 26 -18.22 4.76 -2.42
CA GLU A 26 -18.04 4.94 -3.86
C GLU A 26 -17.53 3.68 -4.55
N TYR A 27 -16.54 2.98 -3.98
CA TYR A 27 -16.10 1.66 -4.44
C TYR A 27 -17.28 0.69 -4.53
N ARG A 28 -18.12 0.66 -3.49
CA ARG A 28 -19.28 -0.20 -3.41
C ARG A 28 -20.31 0.12 -4.49
N GLN A 29 -20.57 1.41 -4.75
CA GLN A 29 -21.47 1.84 -5.83
C GLN A 29 -20.90 1.50 -7.20
N TRP A 30 -19.61 1.75 -7.42
CA TRP A 30 -18.89 1.42 -8.65
C TRP A 30 -18.95 -0.08 -8.98
N ARG A 31 -18.72 -0.95 -7.98
CA ARG A 31 -18.85 -2.42 -8.13
C ARG A 31 -20.30 -2.93 -8.03
N LYS A 32 -21.30 -2.06 -7.90
CA LYS A 32 -22.73 -2.41 -7.73
C LYS A 32 -22.96 -3.41 -6.58
N MET A 33 -22.28 -3.20 -5.46
CA MET A 33 -22.32 -4.09 -4.30
C MET A 33 -23.27 -3.56 -3.20
N SER A 34 -23.91 -4.47 -2.47
CA SER A 34 -24.68 -4.11 -1.28
C SER A 34 -23.76 -3.99 -0.05
N GLN A 35 -24.20 -3.25 0.98
CA GLN A 35 -23.46 -3.19 2.25
C GLN A 35 -23.28 -4.58 2.86
N GLN A 36 -24.29 -5.44 2.73
CA GLN A 36 -24.23 -6.84 3.17
C GLN A 36 -23.10 -7.59 2.46
N LYS A 37 -23.07 -7.58 1.13
CA LYS A 37 -22.07 -8.30 0.34
C LYS A 37 -20.64 -7.86 0.67
N LEU A 38 -20.41 -6.55 0.79
CA LEU A 38 -19.10 -6.04 1.15
C LEU A 38 -18.72 -6.43 2.58
N SER A 39 -19.63 -6.27 3.55
CA SER A 39 -19.37 -6.61 4.95
C SER A 39 -19.05 -8.09 5.16
N GLU A 40 -19.73 -8.99 4.43
CA GLU A 40 -19.47 -10.43 4.45
C GLU A 40 -18.09 -10.74 3.86
N SER A 41 -17.73 -10.07 2.77
CA SER A 41 -16.45 -10.28 2.06
C SER A 41 -15.24 -9.90 2.90
N ILE A 42 -15.36 -8.87 3.75
CA ILE A 42 -14.31 -8.44 4.70
C ILE A 42 -14.59 -8.88 6.15
N GLN A 43 -15.52 -9.81 6.35
CA GLN A 43 -15.82 -10.46 7.65
C GLN A 43 -16.16 -9.51 8.81
N ILE A 44 -16.91 -8.43 8.53
CA ILE A 44 -17.42 -7.50 9.53
C ILE A 44 -18.95 -7.48 9.56
N SER A 45 -19.54 -6.87 10.60
CA SER A 45 -20.98 -6.64 10.62
C SER A 45 -21.39 -5.52 9.66
N VAL A 46 -22.58 -5.62 9.06
CA VAL A 46 -23.19 -4.53 8.26
C VAL A 46 -23.21 -3.22 9.03
N ARG A 47 -23.51 -3.27 10.34
CA ARG A 47 -23.51 -2.09 11.22
C ARG A 47 -22.13 -1.44 11.33
N GLU A 48 -21.07 -2.24 11.34
CA GLU A 48 -19.70 -1.73 11.38
C GLU A 48 -19.34 -1.02 10.08
N LEU A 49 -19.67 -1.62 8.92
CA LEU A 49 -19.51 -0.98 7.62
C LEU A 49 -20.31 0.33 7.53
N GLN A 50 -21.56 0.35 8.00
CA GLN A 50 -22.38 1.57 8.03
C GLN A 50 -21.76 2.68 8.88
N ASN A 51 -21.10 2.34 9.99
CA ASN A 51 -20.40 3.35 10.79
C ASN A 51 -19.19 3.92 10.06
N TRP A 52 -18.53 3.14 9.20
CA TRP A 52 -17.41 3.63 8.37
C TRP A 52 -17.93 4.49 7.22
N GLU A 53 -18.94 4.03 6.46
CA GLU A 53 -19.53 4.80 5.35
C GLU A 53 -20.13 6.15 5.78
N THR A 54 -20.43 6.31 7.07
CA THR A 54 -20.95 7.56 7.66
C THR A 54 -19.91 8.32 8.49
N ASP A 55 -18.65 7.88 8.45
CA ASP A 55 -17.51 8.44 9.20
C ASP A 55 -17.74 8.56 10.73
N ARG A 56 -18.68 7.78 11.27
CA ARG A 56 -19.01 7.76 12.70
C ARG A 56 -17.95 7.04 13.53
N ARG A 57 -17.23 6.10 12.91
CA ARG A 57 -16.14 5.35 13.55
C ARG A 57 -15.02 5.11 12.55
N ARG A 58 -13.78 5.18 13.04
CA ARG A 58 -12.59 4.76 12.30
C ARG A 58 -12.52 3.23 12.23
N ALA A 59 -12.00 2.73 11.11
CA ALA A 59 -11.66 1.33 10.97
C ALA A 59 -10.39 1.01 11.76
N ARG A 60 -10.30 -0.22 12.26
CA ARG A 60 -9.06 -0.73 12.85
C ARG A 60 -8.09 -1.16 11.77
N ILE A 61 -6.80 -1.23 12.10
CA ILE A 61 -5.77 -1.60 11.13
C ILE A 61 -6.03 -2.99 10.51
N GLU A 62 -6.53 -3.95 11.31
CA GLU A 62 -6.85 -5.29 10.82
C GLU A 62 -7.93 -5.24 9.72
N ASN A 63 -8.95 -4.41 9.95
CA ASN A 63 -10.04 -4.23 8.99
C ASN A 63 -9.58 -3.50 7.72
N LEU A 64 -8.59 -2.61 7.83
CA LEU A 64 -8.01 -1.94 6.66
C LEU A 64 -7.25 -2.93 5.78
N HIS A 65 -6.58 -3.94 6.35
CA HIS A 65 -5.95 -5.00 5.58
C HIS A 65 -6.97 -5.81 4.78
N ASP A 66 -8.06 -6.23 5.42
CA ASP A 66 -9.14 -6.98 4.76
C ASP A 66 -9.78 -6.13 3.64
N LEU A 67 -9.98 -4.84 3.90
CA LEU A 67 -10.50 -3.90 2.90
C LEU A 67 -9.52 -3.71 1.74
N SER A 68 -8.22 -3.53 2.01
CA SER A 68 -7.21 -3.36 0.96
C SER A 68 -7.10 -4.60 0.07
N GLU A 69 -7.06 -5.80 0.68
CA GLU A 69 -6.98 -7.07 -0.05
C GLU A 69 -8.23 -7.28 -0.93
N PHE A 70 -9.41 -6.96 -0.40
CA PHE A 70 -10.67 -7.14 -1.15
C PHE A 70 -10.88 -6.09 -2.24
N THR A 71 -10.55 -4.83 -1.98
CA THR A 71 -10.85 -3.71 -2.88
C THR A 71 -9.74 -3.41 -3.88
N GLY A 72 -8.51 -3.84 -3.58
CA GLY A 72 -7.32 -3.42 -4.31
C GLY A 72 -6.89 -1.98 -4.01
N ILE A 73 -7.56 -1.28 -3.09
CA ILE A 73 -7.14 0.06 -2.64
C ILE A 73 -5.88 -0.09 -1.77
N PRO A 74 -4.78 0.61 -2.08
CA PRO A 74 -3.54 0.48 -1.32
C PRO A 74 -3.72 0.80 0.17
N MET A 75 -3.05 0.03 1.05
CA MET A 75 -3.12 0.22 2.50
C MET A 75 -2.80 1.66 2.89
N GLN A 76 -1.81 2.25 2.24
CA GLN A 76 -1.38 3.61 2.49
C GLN A 76 -2.48 4.65 2.25
N ALA A 77 -3.27 4.49 1.18
CA ALA A 77 -4.42 5.35 0.90
C ALA A 77 -5.52 5.16 1.97
N LEU A 78 -5.82 3.91 2.34
CA LEU A 78 -6.81 3.61 3.39
C LEU A 78 -6.42 4.16 4.77
N ILE A 79 -5.14 4.05 5.14
CA ILE A 79 -4.62 4.59 6.41
C ILE A 79 -4.76 6.11 6.44
N SER A 80 -4.38 6.77 5.35
CA SER A 80 -4.46 8.23 5.22
C SER A 80 -5.90 8.70 5.35
N LEU A 81 -6.82 8.09 4.60
CA LEU A 81 -8.25 8.42 4.64
C LEU A 81 -8.91 8.09 5.99
N ASN A 82 -8.46 7.03 6.68
CA ASN A 82 -8.91 6.69 8.04
C ASN A 82 -8.36 7.66 9.11
N ALA A 83 -7.32 8.43 8.77
CA ALA A 83 -6.74 9.48 9.59
C ALA A 83 -7.27 10.89 9.26
N ASP A 84 -8.30 10.99 8.40
CA ASP A 84 -8.85 12.24 7.87
C ASP A 84 -7.82 13.05 7.07
N GLN A 85 -6.89 12.36 6.41
CA GLN A 85 -5.97 12.94 5.43
C GLN A 85 -6.52 12.67 4.03
N PRO A 86 -6.89 13.72 3.28
CA PRO A 86 -7.41 13.55 1.93
C PRO A 86 -6.38 12.94 0.98
N VAL A 87 -6.85 12.09 0.07
CA VAL A 87 -6.04 11.41 -0.94
C VAL A 87 -6.75 11.48 -2.27
N TRP A 88 -6.00 11.81 -3.33
CA TRP A 88 -6.46 11.67 -4.70
C TRP A 88 -6.37 10.20 -5.08
N TYR A 89 -7.48 9.58 -5.48
CA TYR A 89 -7.49 8.17 -5.86
C TYR A 89 -8.34 7.91 -7.11
N SER A 90 -7.87 6.99 -7.95
CA SER A 90 -8.59 6.49 -9.12
C SER A 90 -9.01 5.04 -8.84
N LEU A 91 -10.32 4.77 -8.78
CA LEU A 91 -10.83 3.41 -8.51
C LEU A 91 -10.52 2.43 -9.65
N ASP A 92 -10.66 2.93 -10.88
CA ASP A 92 -10.37 2.24 -12.14
C ASP A 92 -8.86 1.98 -12.32
N LYS A 93 -8.02 3.02 -12.21
CA LYS A 93 -6.56 2.90 -12.39
C LYS A 93 -5.82 2.38 -11.17
N ARG A 94 -6.51 2.26 -10.02
CA ARG A 94 -5.95 1.88 -8.71
C ARG A 94 -4.78 2.73 -8.22
N LEU A 95 -4.69 3.97 -8.70
CA LEU A 95 -3.57 4.88 -8.43
C LEU A 95 -3.95 5.91 -7.38
N PHE A 96 -3.07 6.14 -6.40
CA PHE A 96 -3.25 7.19 -5.38
C PHE A 96 -2.13 8.24 -5.41
N LYS A 97 -2.48 9.46 -5.01
CA LYS A 97 -1.58 10.61 -4.88
C LYS A 97 -1.96 11.43 -3.64
N TYR A 98 -0.97 11.98 -2.94
CA TYR A 98 -1.15 12.90 -1.82
C TYR A 98 -1.38 14.34 -2.27
N SER A 99 -0.87 14.71 -3.44
CA SER A 99 -0.96 16.08 -3.95
C SER A 99 -0.99 16.12 -5.47
N LEU A 100 -1.39 17.27 -6.03
CA LEU A 100 -1.31 17.51 -7.48
C LEU A 100 0.15 17.60 -7.96
N ILE A 101 1.10 17.98 -7.09
CA ILE A 101 2.53 18.03 -7.43
C ILE A 101 3.05 16.64 -7.80
N GLU A 102 2.54 15.59 -7.15
CA GLU A 102 2.91 14.20 -7.47
C GLU A 102 2.46 13.78 -8.87
N GLU A 103 1.44 14.43 -9.45
CA GLU A 103 1.02 14.17 -10.83
C GLU A 103 2.04 14.66 -11.85
N ASP A 104 2.59 15.86 -11.61
CA ASP A 104 3.66 16.40 -12.43
C ASP A 104 4.92 15.54 -12.28
N GLN A 105 5.24 15.10 -11.06
CA GLN A 105 6.35 14.17 -10.83
C GLN A 105 6.16 12.86 -11.58
N PHE A 106 4.99 12.22 -11.48
CA PHE A 106 4.68 10.97 -12.21
C PHE A 106 4.77 11.18 -13.72
N SER A 107 4.36 12.34 -14.22
CA SER A 107 4.37 12.62 -15.64
C SER A 107 5.75 13.03 -16.17
N SER A 108 6.64 13.51 -15.31
CA SER A 108 7.87 14.18 -15.70
C SER A 108 9.04 13.21 -15.95
N ARG A 109 10.07 13.71 -16.64
CA ARG A 109 11.37 13.03 -16.72
C ARG A 109 12.05 12.87 -15.36
N GLU A 110 11.59 13.55 -14.30
CA GLU A 110 12.19 13.44 -12.98
C GLU A 110 12.07 12.04 -12.37
N LEU A 111 11.06 11.25 -12.78
CA LEU A 111 10.99 9.82 -12.42
C LEU A 111 12.28 9.06 -12.74
N PHE A 112 13.00 9.46 -13.80
CA PHE A 112 14.23 8.83 -14.28
C PHE A 112 15.50 9.53 -13.79
N ARG A 113 15.40 10.72 -13.18
CA ARG A 113 16.57 11.51 -12.72
C ARG A 113 16.90 11.30 -11.24
N TYR A 114 16.04 10.61 -10.49
CA TYR A 114 16.19 10.45 -9.05
C TYR A 114 17.07 9.24 -8.70
N ASN A 115 18.29 9.51 -8.19
CA ASN A 115 19.27 8.49 -7.77
C ASN A 115 19.28 8.23 -6.25
N GLY A 116 18.35 8.83 -5.49
CA GLY A 116 18.29 8.65 -4.04
C GLY A 116 17.45 7.43 -3.65
N LYS A 117 17.86 6.69 -2.61
CA LYS A 117 16.91 5.84 -1.88
C LYS A 117 16.09 6.76 -0.98
N SER A 118 14.84 7.02 -1.32
CA SER A 118 13.94 7.74 -0.42
C SER A 118 13.65 6.89 0.83
N ALA A 119 13.21 7.52 1.94
CA ALA A 119 12.75 6.76 3.10
C ALA A 119 11.61 5.78 2.74
N ASP A 120 10.78 6.14 1.75
CA ASP A 120 9.68 5.32 1.25
C ASP A 120 10.17 4.11 0.44
N ASP A 121 11.37 4.16 -0.16
CA ASP A 121 11.92 3.04 -0.95
C ASP A 121 12.25 1.83 -0.06
N PHE A 122 12.54 2.05 1.22
CA PHE A 122 12.75 0.98 2.19
C PHE A 122 11.43 0.28 2.59
N LEU A 123 10.30 0.93 2.37
CA LEU A 123 8.97 0.40 2.71
C LEU A 123 8.37 -0.42 1.57
N ILE A 124 8.99 -0.42 0.39
CA ILE A 124 8.53 -1.19 -0.77
C ILE A 124 9.41 -2.43 -0.93
N LYS A 125 8.81 -3.59 -0.74
CA LYS A 125 9.43 -4.87 -1.04
C LYS A 125 9.23 -5.19 -2.51
N TYR A 126 10.31 -5.10 -3.28
CA TYR A 126 10.35 -5.49 -4.69
C TYR A 126 11.10 -6.82 -4.83
N ILE A 127 10.43 -7.83 -5.39
CA ILE A 127 10.97 -9.18 -5.50
C ILE A 127 10.64 -9.84 -6.84
N PRO A 128 11.46 -10.80 -7.29
CA PRO A 128 11.12 -11.63 -8.45
C PRO A 128 9.78 -12.33 -8.29
N ILE A 129 9.05 -12.46 -9.39
CA ILE A 129 7.84 -13.29 -9.45
C ILE A 129 8.29 -14.75 -9.25
N THR A 130 7.63 -15.48 -8.37
CA THR A 130 8.05 -16.86 -8.01
C THR A 130 6.88 -17.80 -7.78
N THR A 131 5.65 -17.29 -7.65
CA THR A 131 4.47 -18.08 -7.29
C THR A 131 3.28 -17.81 -8.19
N ASP A 132 2.43 -18.81 -8.40
CA ASP A 132 1.20 -18.68 -9.20
C ASP A 132 0.24 -17.64 -8.64
N ARG A 133 0.20 -17.49 -7.31
CA ARG A 133 -0.57 -16.45 -6.64
C ARG A 133 -0.15 -15.04 -7.07
N GLN A 134 1.15 -14.78 -7.20
CA GLN A 134 1.63 -13.48 -7.66
C GLN A 134 1.22 -13.23 -9.11
N ILE A 135 1.30 -14.26 -9.95
CA ILE A 135 0.84 -14.19 -11.35
C ILE A 135 -0.66 -13.85 -11.39
N ASP A 136 -1.48 -14.47 -10.55
CA ASP A 136 -2.92 -14.18 -10.49
C ASP A 136 -3.23 -12.75 -10.07
N MET A 137 -2.46 -12.20 -9.13
CA MET A 137 -2.59 -10.80 -8.72
C MET A 137 -2.25 -9.85 -9.86
N ILE A 138 -1.19 -10.14 -10.61
CA ILE A 138 -0.77 -9.38 -11.80
C ILE A 138 -1.83 -9.44 -12.90
N LEU A 139 -2.34 -10.64 -13.21
CA LEU A 139 -3.35 -10.82 -14.26
C LEU A 139 -4.69 -10.17 -13.89
N SER A 140 -5.07 -10.22 -12.59
CA SER A 140 -6.25 -9.50 -12.10
C SER A 140 -6.09 -7.98 -12.24
N CYS A 141 -4.91 -7.45 -11.90
CA CYS A 141 -4.63 -6.02 -12.07
C CYS A 141 -4.60 -5.61 -13.54
N HIS A 142 -3.97 -6.44 -14.39
CA HIS A 142 -3.89 -6.22 -15.83
C HIS A 142 -5.30 -6.16 -16.45
N ARG A 143 -6.20 -7.09 -16.09
CA ARG A 143 -7.59 -7.06 -16.56
C ARG A 143 -8.29 -5.75 -16.21
N ASP A 144 -8.14 -5.28 -14.98
CA ASP A 144 -8.80 -4.07 -14.51
C ASP A 144 -8.25 -2.80 -15.20
N ILE A 145 -6.96 -2.75 -15.51
CA ILE A 145 -6.31 -1.58 -16.14
C ILE A 145 -6.44 -1.57 -17.66
N TYR A 146 -6.31 -2.73 -18.31
CA TYR A 146 -6.25 -2.85 -19.76
C TYR A 146 -7.57 -3.33 -20.37
N GLY A 147 -8.55 -3.73 -19.57
CA GLY A 147 -9.87 -4.17 -20.06
C GLY A 147 -9.83 -5.46 -20.88
N THR A 148 -8.82 -6.31 -20.69
CA THR A 148 -8.63 -7.53 -21.50
C THR A 148 -9.62 -8.63 -21.12
N ASP A 149 -10.42 -9.11 -22.08
CA ASP A 149 -11.34 -10.24 -21.87
C ASP A 149 -10.61 -11.59 -21.70
N ARG A 150 -9.41 -11.72 -22.26
CA ARG A 150 -8.59 -12.94 -22.20
C ARG A 150 -7.27 -12.63 -21.48
N PRO A 151 -7.02 -13.22 -20.30
CA PRO A 151 -5.74 -13.02 -19.62
C PRO A 151 -4.62 -13.74 -20.35
N LEU A 152 -3.41 -13.17 -20.27
CA LEU A 152 -2.19 -13.82 -20.74
C LEU A 152 -2.02 -15.22 -20.10
N PRO A 153 -1.65 -16.26 -20.86
CA PRO A 153 -1.43 -17.59 -20.30
C PRO A 153 -0.33 -17.59 -19.22
N ARG A 154 -0.57 -18.30 -18.11
CA ARG A 154 0.34 -18.31 -16.94
C ARG A 154 1.74 -18.84 -17.28
N ASP A 155 1.82 -19.80 -18.18
CA ASP A 155 3.08 -20.41 -18.63
C ASP A 155 4.00 -19.42 -19.37
N VAL A 156 3.42 -18.40 -20.02
CA VAL A 156 4.16 -17.30 -20.65
C VAL A 156 4.93 -16.51 -19.59
N ILE A 157 4.25 -16.09 -18.52
CA ILE A 157 4.86 -15.31 -17.42
C ILE A 157 5.89 -16.17 -16.68
N LYS A 158 5.57 -17.45 -16.41
CA LYS A 158 6.52 -18.39 -15.79
C LYS A 158 7.81 -18.50 -16.60
N LYS A 159 7.70 -18.67 -17.92
CA LYS A 159 8.89 -18.78 -18.78
C LYS A 159 9.67 -17.48 -18.86
N ALA A 160 9.00 -16.33 -18.98
CA ALA A 160 9.65 -15.03 -18.97
C ALA A 160 10.42 -14.78 -17.66
N THR A 161 9.84 -15.17 -16.53
CA THR A 161 10.45 -15.07 -15.20
C THR A 161 11.68 -15.96 -15.05
N LEU A 162 11.68 -17.15 -15.67
CA LEU A 162 12.86 -18.03 -15.68
C LEU A 162 14.02 -17.46 -16.48
N LEU A 163 13.73 -16.78 -17.61
CA LEU A 163 14.75 -16.22 -18.49
C LEU A 163 15.26 -14.86 -18.02
N LEU A 164 14.36 -14.00 -17.52
CA LEU A 164 14.64 -12.63 -17.10
C LEU A 164 14.07 -12.36 -15.70
N PRO A 165 14.55 -13.04 -14.64
CA PRO A 165 14.02 -12.86 -13.30
C PRO A 165 14.17 -11.42 -12.78
N SER A 166 15.27 -10.76 -13.13
CA SER A 166 15.53 -9.37 -12.72
C SER A 166 14.59 -8.34 -13.36
N LEU A 167 13.98 -8.66 -14.50
CA LEU A 167 13.02 -7.78 -15.19
C LEU A 167 11.56 -8.18 -14.97
N ASN A 168 11.31 -9.26 -14.21
CA ASN A 168 9.98 -9.80 -13.91
C ASN A 168 9.75 -9.86 -12.40
N ASN A 169 9.24 -8.76 -11.86
CA ASN A 169 9.13 -8.55 -10.42
C ASN A 169 7.73 -8.09 -10.00
N ILE A 170 7.44 -8.27 -8.72
CA ILE A 170 6.22 -7.81 -8.07
C ILE A 170 6.58 -6.98 -6.83
N ALA A 171 5.82 -5.91 -6.61
CA ALA A 171 6.02 -4.96 -5.53
C ALA A 171 4.93 -5.10 -4.46
N PHE A 172 5.37 -5.10 -3.21
CA PHE A 172 4.52 -5.08 -2.02
C PHE A 172 4.89 -3.88 -1.14
N ASP A 173 3.91 -3.32 -0.44
CA ASP A 173 4.18 -2.35 0.61
C ASP A 173 4.68 -3.03 1.90
N CYS A 174 4.97 -2.21 2.92
CA CYS A 174 5.45 -2.69 4.22
C CYS A 174 4.42 -3.53 4.99
N TRP A 175 3.16 -3.54 4.55
CA TRP A 175 2.07 -4.38 5.05
C TRP A 175 1.89 -5.67 4.26
N SER A 176 2.73 -5.91 3.25
CA SER A 176 2.66 -7.04 2.32
C SER A 176 1.45 -7.01 1.39
N HIS A 177 0.87 -5.83 1.15
CA HIS A 177 -0.18 -5.63 0.14
C HIS A 177 0.44 -5.32 -1.20
N TYR A 178 -0.18 -5.81 -2.27
CA TYR A 178 0.33 -5.60 -3.62
C TYR A 178 0.11 -4.17 -4.09
N VAL A 179 1.18 -3.57 -4.61
CA VAL A 179 1.21 -2.16 -5.01
C VAL A 179 1.82 -1.93 -6.38
N GLY A 180 2.32 -2.97 -7.04
CA GLY A 180 2.91 -2.83 -8.37
C GLY A 180 3.48 -4.12 -8.92
N HIS A 181 3.81 -4.12 -10.20
CA HIS A 181 4.56 -5.18 -10.85
C HIS A 181 5.21 -4.69 -12.14
N GLN A 182 6.10 -5.53 -12.63
CA GLN A 182 6.69 -5.43 -13.93
C GLN A 182 6.75 -6.82 -14.56
N VAL A 183 6.18 -6.96 -15.75
CA VAL A 183 6.26 -8.16 -16.58
C VAL A 183 6.90 -7.81 -17.91
N CYS A 184 8.12 -8.31 -18.12
CA CYS A 184 8.90 -8.16 -19.33
C CYS A 184 9.01 -9.51 -20.04
N LEU A 185 8.43 -9.62 -21.22
CA LEU A 185 8.44 -10.80 -22.06
C LEU A 185 9.60 -10.70 -23.06
N PRO A 186 10.62 -11.58 -22.99
CA PRO A 186 11.66 -11.62 -24.00
C PRO A 186 11.17 -12.35 -25.24
N ILE A 187 11.04 -11.63 -26.36
CA ILE A 187 10.53 -12.18 -27.63
C ILE A 187 11.46 -11.83 -28.77
N LYS A 188 11.46 -12.67 -29.81
CA LYS A 188 12.20 -12.37 -31.04
C LYS A 188 11.54 -11.25 -31.84
N THR A 189 12.34 -10.56 -32.64
CA THR A 189 11.91 -9.41 -33.46
C THR A 189 10.82 -9.76 -34.47
N ASP A 190 10.87 -10.95 -35.07
CA ASP A 190 9.83 -11.47 -35.98
C ASP A 190 8.48 -11.63 -35.26
N ILE A 191 8.48 -12.23 -34.06
CA ILE A 191 7.28 -12.38 -33.22
C ILE A 191 6.70 -11.01 -32.85
N TYR A 192 7.53 -10.07 -32.41
CA TYR A 192 7.08 -8.71 -32.11
C TYR A 192 6.46 -8.02 -33.33
N ASN A 193 7.06 -8.17 -34.51
CA ASN A 193 6.51 -7.64 -35.77
C ASN A 193 5.13 -8.22 -36.12
N TYR A 194 4.84 -9.48 -35.76
CA TYR A 194 3.49 -10.04 -35.90
C TYR A 194 2.50 -9.42 -34.91
N ILE A 195 2.91 -9.20 -33.65
CA ILE A 195 2.07 -8.58 -32.61
C ILE A 195 1.59 -7.19 -33.03
N ILE A 196 2.51 -6.33 -33.49
CA ILE A 196 2.18 -4.94 -33.86
C ILE A 196 1.33 -4.86 -35.14
N LYS A 197 1.35 -5.89 -35.99
CA LYS A 197 0.49 -5.99 -37.17
C LYS A 197 -0.89 -6.57 -36.86
N SER A 198 -0.99 -7.39 -35.80
CA SER A 198 -2.22 -8.03 -35.34
C SER A 198 -3.24 -7.04 -34.76
N LYS A 199 -4.52 -7.44 -34.79
CA LYS A 199 -5.61 -6.73 -34.09
C LYS A 199 -5.65 -7.03 -32.58
N SER A 200 -5.00 -8.10 -32.13
CA SER A 200 -4.94 -8.51 -30.72
C SER A 200 -3.52 -8.91 -30.35
N ILE A 201 -3.04 -8.39 -29.22
CA ILE A 201 -1.70 -8.66 -28.68
C ILE A 201 -1.57 -10.13 -28.24
N ASP A 202 -2.60 -10.66 -27.57
CA ASP A 202 -2.48 -11.90 -26.80
C ASP A 202 -2.38 -13.16 -27.67
N ASN A 203 -2.84 -13.11 -28.92
CA ASN A 203 -2.89 -14.29 -29.80
C ASN A 203 -1.50 -14.88 -30.12
N TYR A 204 -0.45 -14.07 -30.03
CA TYR A 204 0.92 -14.47 -30.39
C TYR A 204 1.82 -14.68 -29.17
N LEU A 205 1.33 -14.33 -27.97
CA LEU A 205 2.08 -14.50 -26.73
C LEU A 205 1.83 -15.89 -26.15
N THR A 206 2.62 -16.85 -26.62
CA THR A 206 2.64 -18.23 -26.10
C THR A 206 4.00 -18.54 -25.49
N SER A 207 4.09 -19.50 -24.57
CA SER A 207 5.37 -19.87 -23.97
C SER A 207 6.40 -20.31 -25.02
N LYS A 208 5.99 -20.87 -26.16
CA LYS A 208 6.91 -21.21 -27.26
C LYS A 208 7.62 -19.98 -27.86
N ASN A 209 6.94 -18.84 -27.86
CA ASN A 209 7.43 -17.58 -28.43
C ASN A 209 8.19 -16.70 -27.42
N ILE A 210 8.35 -17.18 -26.18
CA ILE A 210 9.24 -16.58 -25.19
C ILE A 210 10.62 -17.21 -25.36
N ASN A 211 11.63 -16.39 -25.63
CA ASN A 211 12.97 -16.85 -26.03
C ASN A 211 14.06 -16.22 -25.18
N ASP A 212 15.20 -16.90 -25.04
CA ASP A 212 16.37 -16.36 -24.36
C ASP A 212 17.11 -15.37 -25.26
N ILE A 213 16.55 -14.18 -25.39
CA ILE A 213 17.08 -13.12 -26.25
C ILE A 213 18.45 -12.60 -25.77
N ILE A 214 18.79 -12.80 -24.49
CA ILE A 214 20.08 -12.40 -23.94
C ILE A 214 21.17 -13.31 -24.49
N SER A 215 20.95 -14.62 -24.48
CA SER A 215 21.87 -15.59 -25.11
C SER A 215 21.92 -15.46 -26.64
N MET A 216 20.84 -14.97 -27.26
CA MET A 216 20.80 -14.68 -28.70
C MET A 216 21.48 -13.35 -29.08
N ASP A 217 21.77 -12.49 -28.10
CA ASP A 217 22.38 -11.17 -28.27
C ASP A 217 21.57 -10.22 -29.17
N GLU A 218 20.26 -10.48 -29.29
CA GLU A 218 19.30 -9.66 -30.02
C GLU A 218 17.87 -10.04 -29.67
N GLY A 219 16.95 -9.07 -29.78
CA GLY A 219 15.52 -9.31 -29.62
C GLY A 219 14.78 -8.12 -29.04
N VAL A 220 13.58 -8.39 -28.54
CA VAL A 220 12.69 -7.36 -27.98
C VAL A 220 12.38 -7.66 -26.53
N LEU A 221 12.71 -6.69 -25.67
CA LEU A 221 12.28 -6.63 -24.28
C LEU A 221 10.87 -6.02 -24.25
N PHE A 222 9.86 -6.88 -24.32
CA PHE A 222 8.46 -6.44 -24.38
C PHE A 222 7.85 -6.34 -22.99
N TYR A 223 7.82 -5.12 -22.44
CA TYR A 223 7.10 -4.78 -21.21
C TYR A 223 5.58 -4.86 -21.45
N TYR A 224 5.04 -6.07 -21.33
CA TYR A 224 3.64 -6.36 -21.58
C TYR A 224 2.70 -5.73 -20.55
N SER A 225 3.13 -5.70 -19.29
CA SER A 225 2.31 -5.20 -18.18
C SER A 225 3.21 -4.57 -17.12
N VAL A 226 3.04 -3.27 -16.90
CA VAL A 226 3.74 -2.50 -15.86
C VAL A 226 2.72 -1.68 -15.10
N TYR A 227 2.73 -1.78 -13.79
CA TYR A 227 1.78 -1.07 -12.93
C TYR A 227 2.44 -0.62 -11.63
N SER A 228 2.07 0.57 -11.19
CA SER A 228 2.45 1.13 -9.89
C SER A 228 1.27 1.88 -9.28
N ALA A 229 1.02 1.66 -7.99
CA ALA A 229 -0.08 2.29 -7.27
C ALA A 229 0.24 3.74 -6.86
N SER A 230 1.51 4.16 -6.88
CA SER A 230 1.97 5.51 -6.52
C SER A 230 3.27 5.89 -7.23
N VAL A 231 3.63 7.18 -7.16
CA VAL A 231 4.92 7.71 -7.66
C VAL A 231 6.10 6.99 -7.03
N SER A 232 6.08 6.75 -5.72
CA SER A 232 7.18 6.09 -5.00
C SER A 232 7.41 4.67 -5.53
N VAL A 233 6.32 3.93 -5.79
CA VAL A 233 6.41 2.61 -6.44
C VAL A 233 6.94 2.73 -7.87
N ALA A 234 6.44 3.70 -8.66
CA ALA A 234 6.90 3.92 -10.03
C ALA A 234 8.41 4.21 -10.09
N ARG A 235 8.91 5.09 -9.22
CA ARG A 235 10.35 5.40 -9.09
C ARG A 235 11.17 4.15 -8.81
N ARG A 236 10.71 3.31 -7.89
CA ARG A 236 11.39 2.04 -7.56
C ARG A 236 11.45 1.11 -8.76
N LEU A 237 10.34 0.93 -9.49
CA LEU A 237 10.29 0.11 -10.70
C LEU A 237 11.29 0.62 -11.75
N VAL A 238 11.28 1.92 -12.01
CA VAL A 238 12.16 2.56 -12.99
C VAL A 238 13.63 2.41 -12.61
N SER A 239 13.99 2.70 -11.36
CA SER A 239 15.37 2.61 -10.87
C SER A 239 15.92 1.19 -10.99
N ASP A 240 15.18 0.20 -10.49
CA ASP A 240 15.63 -1.20 -10.50
C ASP A 240 15.70 -1.73 -11.94
N SER A 241 14.75 -1.37 -12.80
CA SER A 241 14.78 -1.75 -14.22
C SER A 241 15.92 -1.11 -14.97
N THR A 242 16.21 0.17 -14.74
CA THR A 242 17.36 0.84 -15.35
C THR A 242 18.67 0.17 -14.94
N GLN A 243 18.81 -0.19 -13.65
CA GLN A 243 19.97 -0.94 -13.18
C GLN A 243 20.09 -2.30 -13.88
N ASN A 244 19.02 -3.09 -13.93
CA ASN A 244 19.04 -4.42 -14.55
C ASN A 244 19.30 -4.37 -16.07
N LEU A 245 18.71 -3.38 -16.77
CA LEU A 245 18.97 -3.15 -18.19
C LEU A 245 20.41 -2.68 -18.46
N SER A 246 21.06 -2.04 -17.50
CA SER A 246 22.45 -1.59 -17.63
C SER A 246 23.43 -2.76 -17.76
N GLU A 247 23.09 -3.94 -17.23
CA GLU A 247 23.91 -5.16 -17.27
C GLU A 247 23.93 -5.82 -18.66
N ILE A 248 22.95 -5.54 -19.51
CA ILE A 248 22.86 -6.09 -20.88
C ILE A 248 23.97 -5.49 -21.76
N LYS A 249 24.77 -6.34 -22.41
CA LYS A 249 25.80 -5.92 -23.40
C LYS A 249 25.17 -5.67 -24.77
N GLN A 250 25.85 -4.92 -25.64
CA GLN A 250 25.39 -4.62 -27.02
C GLN A 250 23.95 -4.11 -27.09
N LYS A 251 23.65 -3.07 -26.30
CA LYS A 251 22.28 -2.55 -26.11
C LYS A 251 21.63 -2.10 -27.42
N GLU A 252 22.42 -1.68 -28.41
CA GLU A 252 21.99 -1.32 -29.75
C GLU A 252 21.29 -2.44 -30.53
N ARG A 253 21.46 -3.71 -30.11
CA ARG A 253 20.84 -4.89 -30.72
C ARG A 253 19.49 -5.27 -30.10
N PHE A 254 19.07 -4.55 -29.07
CA PHE A 254 17.82 -4.80 -28.36
C PHE A 254 16.82 -3.67 -28.57
N LEU A 255 15.57 -4.04 -28.85
CA LEU A 255 14.44 -3.12 -28.86
C LEU A 255 13.72 -3.21 -27.51
N LEU A 256 13.42 -2.06 -26.91
CA LEU A 256 12.55 -1.97 -25.74
C LEU A 256 11.16 -1.54 -26.21
N ALA A 257 10.16 -2.38 -25.95
CA ALA A 257 8.77 -2.09 -26.30
C ALA A 257 7.89 -2.13 -25.05
N THR A 258 6.97 -1.18 -24.89
CA THR A 258 6.11 -1.07 -23.71
C THR A 258 4.65 -1.00 -24.10
N HIS A 259 3.83 -1.84 -23.48
CA HIS A 259 2.38 -1.84 -23.62
C HIS A 259 1.75 -1.15 -22.40
N THR A 260 1.07 -0.03 -22.60
CA THR A 260 0.54 0.82 -21.53
C THR A 260 -0.89 1.27 -21.81
N ALA A 261 -1.72 1.41 -20.78
CA ALA A 261 -3.11 1.87 -20.90
C ALA A 261 -3.43 3.13 -20.07
N THR A 262 -2.58 3.51 -19.11
CA THR A 262 -2.84 4.69 -18.27
C THR A 262 -2.31 5.95 -18.94
N LYS A 263 -3.07 7.05 -18.84
CA LYS A 263 -2.67 8.37 -19.38
C LYS A 263 -1.33 8.82 -18.83
N GLU A 264 -1.11 8.57 -17.55
CA GLU A 264 0.11 8.88 -16.83
C GLU A 264 1.32 8.16 -17.44
N ALA A 265 1.21 6.86 -17.71
CA ALA A 265 2.27 6.09 -18.36
C ALA A 265 2.43 6.46 -19.84
N ILE A 266 1.34 6.76 -20.57
CA ILE A 266 1.42 7.30 -21.93
C ILE A 266 2.21 8.62 -21.96
N LYS A 267 1.93 9.54 -21.02
CA LYS A 267 2.65 10.81 -20.88
C LYS A 267 4.13 10.59 -20.57
N ILE A 268 4.45 9.61 -19.72
CA ILE A 268 5.84 9.18 -19.47
C ILE A 268 6.53 8.72 -20.77
N GLN A 269 5.91 7.84 -21.56
CA GLN A 269 6.54 7.33 -22.80
C GLN A 269 6.76 8.43 -23.84
N ASN A 270 5.79 9.34 -23.99
CA ASN A 270 5.94 10.50 -24.85
C ASN A 270 7.08 11.41 -24.38
N ASN A 271 7.19 11.65 -23.07
CA ASN A 271 8.27 12.47 -22.50
C ASN A 271 9.64 11.80 -22.63
N MET A 272 9.72 10.48 -22.65
CA MET A 272 10.94 9.73 -22.98
C MET A 272 11.27 9.71 -24.48
N GLY A 273 10.43 10.31 -25.34
CA GLY A 273 10.64 10.32 -26.78
C GLY A 273 10.56 8.92 -27.40
N MET A 274 9.82 8.00 -26.78
CA MET A 274 9.57 6.69 -27.37
C MET A 274 8.65 6.83 -28.58
N ARG A 275 8.87 5.97 -29.59
CA ARG A 275 8.09 5.97 -30.82
C ARG A 275 6.74 5.32 -30.58
N PHE A 276 5.64 6.04 -30.84
CA PHE A 276 4.31 5.44 -30.90
C PHE A 276 4.25 4.41 -32.04
N VAL A 277 3.75 3.21 -31.74
CA VAL A 277 3.64 2.12 -32.73
C VAL A 277 2.20 1.88 -33.12
N ARG A 278 1.34 1.64 -32.12
CA ARG A 278 -0.05 1.22 -32.34
C ARG A 278 -0.88 1.38 -31.08
N ASP A 279 -2.15 1.68 -31.26
CA ASP A 279 -3.19 1.63 -30.24
C ASP A 279 -4.12 0.41 -30.42
N TYR A 280 -4.66 -0.06 -29.30
CA TYR A 280 -5.62 -1.15 -29.20
C TYR A 280 -6.83 -0.64 -28.43
N THR A 281 -7.96 -0.53 -29.13
CA THR A 281 -9.25 -0.12 -28.54
C THR A 281 -10.02 -1.35 -28.05
N TYR A 282 -10.37 -1.40 -26.77
CA TYR A 282 -11.23 -2.45 -26.22
C TYR A 282 -12.71 -2.03 -26.28
N LYS A 283 -13.60 -2.99 -26.49
CA LYS A 283 -15.02 -2.76 -26.84
C LYS A 283 -15.86 -1.96 -25.83
N TYR A 284 -15.39 -1.77 -24.60
CA TYR A 284 -16.22 -1.33 -23.47
C TYR A 284 -15.68 -0.11 -22.72
N ASP A 285 -14.55 0.48 -23.13
CA ASP A 285 -13.97 1.65 -22.48
C ASP A 285 -13.33 2.62 -23.50
N GLU A 286 -13.40 3.93 -23.23
CA GLU A 286 -12.75 4.96 -24.06
C GLU A 286 -11.21 4.94 -23.91
N SER A 287 -10.67 4.11 -23.01
CA SER A 287 -9.23 3.91 -22.85
C SER A 287 -8.67 2.93 -23.87
N SER A 288 -7.85 3.43 -24.80
CA SER A 288 -7.00 2.61 -25.65
C SER A 288 -5.70 2.25 -24.94
N SER A 289 -5.28 0.98 -25.03
CA SER A 289 -3.89 0.63 -24.69
C SER A 289 -2.99 0.91 -25.89
N VAL A 290 -1.73 1.25 -25.64
CA VAL A 290 -0.79 1.72 -26.65
C VAL A 290 0.53 1.00 -26.51
N ILE A 291 1.14 0.65 -27.64
CA ILE A 291 2.51 0.17 -27.72
C ILE A 291 3.43 1.32 -28.15
N TYR A 292 4.48 1.53 -27.36
CA TYR A 292 5.61 2.38 -27.67
C TYR A 292 6.88 1.54 -27.80
N GLU A 293 7.84 2.00 -28.58
CA GLU A 293 9.15 1.35 -28.70
C GLU A 293 10.32 2.33 -28.80
N GLN A 294 11.50 1.85 -28.44
CA GLN A 294 12.76 2.59 -28.52
C GLN A 294 13.93 1.60 -28.48
N ASN A 295 15.03 1.88 -29.18
CA ASN A 295 16.25 1.06 -29.02
C ASN A 295 16.77 1.18 -27.58
N LEU A 296 17.28 0.07 -27.04
CA LEU A 296 17.67 -0.01 -25.64
C LEU A 296 18.87 0.90 -25.32
N ASP A 297 19.81 1.09 -26.24
CA ASP A 297 20.93 2.03 -26.08
C ASP A 297 20.46 3.48 -25.89
N ILE A 298 19.53 3.94 -26.73
CA ILE A 298 18.90 5.26 -26.64
C ILE A 298 18.13 5.39 -25.33
N HIS A 299 17.36 4.37 -24.96
CA HIS A 299 16.61 4.34 -23.71
C HIS A 299 17.56 4.47 -22.50
N MET A 300 18.66 3.73 -22.51
CA MET A 300 19.67 3.78 -21.45
C MET A 300 20.43 5.11 -21.42
N GLU A 301 20.61 5.80 -22.55
CA GLU A 301 21.20 7.14 -22.58
C GLU A 301 20.28 8.19 -21.94
N LEU A 302 18.97 8.10 -22.19
CA LEU A 302 17.98 9.02 -21.63
C LEU A 302 17.72 8.82 -20.14
N THR A 303 17.90 7.59 -19.65
CA THR A 303 17.70 7.19 -18.25
C THR A 303 18.98 7.21 -17.42
N LYS A 304 20.17 7.26 -18.05
CA LYS A 304 21.42 7.57 -17.35
C LYS A 304 21.28 8.92 -16.67
N SER A 305 21.35 8.92 -15.35
CA SER A 305 21.37 10.12 -14.52
C SER A 305 22.41 11.11 -15.06
N ARG A 306 21.97 12.17 -15.72
CA ARG A 306 22.80 13.37 -15.82
C ARG A 306 22.94 13.91 -14.41
N GLY A 307 24.10 13.70 -13.79
CA GLY A 307 24.46 14.37 -12.55
C GLY A 307 24.17 15.87 -12.68
N ARG A 308 23.46 16.44 -11.70
CA ARG A 308 23.18 17.87 -11.49
C ARG A 308 23.31 18.74 -12.75
N LEU A 309 22.29 18.74 -13.59
CA LEU A 309 21.95 19.93 -14.37
C LEU A 309 20.85 20.65 -13.59
N SER A 310 21.22 21.73 -12.91
CA SER A 310 20.24 22.77 -12.59
C SER A 310 19.67 23.27 -13.92
N GLU A 311 18.41 22.97 -14.19
CA GLU A 311 17.66 23.66 -15.23
C GLU A 311 17.48 25.11 -14.77
N ILE A 312 18.41 25.99 -15.14
CA ILE A 312 18.07 27.40 -15.28
C ILE A 312 17.38 27.50 -16.64
N PHE A 313 16.05 27.58 -16.61
CA PHE A 313 15.32 28.10 -17.75
C PHE A 313 15.63 29.58 -17.83
N ASP A 314 16.45 29.99 -18.79
CA ASP A 314 16.44 31.38 -19.24
C ASP A 314 15.54 31.49 -20.45
N GLY A 315 14.54 32.34 -20.32
CA GLY A 315 13.54 32.58 -21.33
C GLY A 315 14.15 33.37 -22.47
N LYS A 316 14.73 32.66 -23.45
CA LYS A 316 14.84 32.95 -24.90
C LYS A 316 16.17 32.44 -25.45
N GLU A 317 16.04 31.68 -26.55
CA GLU A 317 17.08 31.35 -27.53
C GLU A 317 18.35 30.65 -27.01
N GLY A 318 18.29 29.31 -27.04
CA GLY A 318 19.35 28.43 -26.60
C GLY A 318 20.60 28.45 -27.48
N ARG A 319 21.73 28.79 -26.86
CA ARG A 319 23.08 28.22 -27.04
C ARG A 319 24.00 28.73 -25.92
N VAL A 320 25.23 28.18 -25.86
CA VAL A 320 26.43 28.57 -25.06
C VAL A 320 26.64 27.63 -23.85
N LEU A 321 27.69 26.76 -23.84
CA LEU A 321 29.16 26.93 -23.72
C LEU A 321 29.65 27.12 -22.26
N LYS A 322 30.52 26.18 -21.86
CA LYS A 322 31.51 26.10 -20.77
C LYS A 322 31.34 26.88 -19.44
N TYR A 323 31.65 26.13 -18.38
CA TYR A 323 31.58 26.41 -16.93
C TYR A 323 32.70 27.28 -16.35
N SER A 324 32.40 27.92 -15.22
CA SER A 324 33.35 28.15 -14.11
C SER A 324 32.64 28.07 -12.74
N SER A 325 33.43 27.90 -11.67
CA SER A 325 33.15 27.25 -10.38
C SER A 325 33.05 28.19 -9.16
N PHE A 326 32.85 27.58 -7.96
CA PHE A 326 32.95 28.06 -6.55
C PHE A 326 31.63 28.62 -5.94
N ILE A 327 31.24 28.45 -4.65
CA ILE A 327 31.93 28.40 -3.33
C ILE A 327 31.06 27.62 -2.29
N ASP A 328 31.70 27.04 -1.24
CA ASP A 328 31.16 26.42 0.00
C ASP A 328 30.55 27.42 1.03
N VAL A 329 29.97 26.93 2.15
CA VAL A 329 30.24 27.37 3.57
C VAL A 329 29.06 27.05 4.53
N ASP A 330 29.37 26.16 5.47
CA ASP A 330 29.11 26.04 6.93
C ASP A 330 27.80 26.25 7.73
N GLU A 331 27.84 25.46 8.83
CA GLU A 331 27.08 25.30 10.06
C GLU A 331 26.60 26.56 10.82
N THR A 332 25.55 26.39 11.66
CA THR A 332 25.53 26.78 13.10
C THR A 332 24.21 26.41 13.82
N SER A 333 24.32 25.99 15.09
CA SER A 333 23.25 25.87 16.12
C SER A 333 23.12 27.17 16.96
N PRO A 334 22.08 27.33 17.79
CA PRO A 334 22.35 27.64 19.21
C PRO A 334 21.36 27.13 20.30
N VAL A 335 21.95 26.58 21.38
CA VAL A 335 21.90 26.86 22.85
C VAL A 335 20.61 27.29 23.60
N VAL A 336 20.52 26.79 24.86
CA VAL A 336 19.52 26.89 25.94
C VAL A 336 19.84 28.03 26.93
N ASP A 337 18.86 28.64 27.60
CA ASP A 337 19.08 29.27 28.93
C ASP A 337 17.82 29.31 29.84
N GLU A 338 18.07 29.31 31.16
CA GLU A 338 17.14 29.12 32.29
C GLU A 338 16.86 30.40 33.12
N ASN A 339 15.75 30.36 33.88
CA ASN A 339 15.41 31.08 35.14
C ASN A 339 14.56 32.36 35.13
N LEU A 340 13.43 32.33 35.87
CA LEU A 340 13.10 33.21 37.03
C LEU A 340 11.80 32.82 37.76
N SER A 341 11.96 32.33 39.00
CA SER A 341 11.32 32.73 40.28
C SER A 341 9.79 32.65 40.57
N TYR A 342 9.55 32.17 41.79
CA TYR A 342 8.35 31.88 42.61
C TYR A 342 7.31 33.00 42.80
N ASP A 343 6.05 32.58 43.00
CA ASP A 343 5.14 33.25 43.94
C ASP A 343 4.29 32.23 44.73
N GLN A 344 4.12 32.47 46.03
CA GLN A 344 3.50 31.54 46.99
C GLN A 344 2.03 31.91 47.23
N ASN A 345 1.11 30.93 47.22
CA ASN A 345 -0.04 30.97 48.13
C ASN A 345 -0.65 29.59 48.41
N LYS A 346 -0.81 29.31 49.72
CA LYS A 346 -1.33 28.08 50.34
C LYS A 346 -2.86 27.99 50.23
N ASN A 347 -3.39 26.83 49.83
CA ASN A 347 -4.24 25.95 50.67
C ASN A 347 -5.02 24.86 49.89
N MET A 348 -4.70 23.61 50.22
CA MET A 348 -5.64 22.50 50.50
C MET A 348 -6.41 21.79 49.36
N LYS A 349 -5.86 20.64 48.91
CA LYS A 349 -6.37 19.27 49.17
C LYS A 349 -5.54 18.27 48.33
N CYS A 350 -4.96 17.25 48.96
CA CYS A 350 -4.19 16.20 48.30
C CYS A 350 -5.07 15.42 47.30
N ILE A 351 -5.03 15.81 46.03
CA ILE A 351 -5.56 15.01 44.91
C ILE A 351 -4.38 14.16 44.40
N LYS A 352 -4.49 12.83 44.50
CA LYS A 352 -3.49 11.90 43.94
C LYS A 352 -3.21 12.29 42.47
N PRO A 353 -1.94 12.49 42.05
CA PRO A 353 -1.64 12.99 40.72
C PRO A 353 -2.08 11.99 39.64
N ILE A 354 -2.94 12.45 38.72
CA ILE A 354 -3.36 11.69 37.55
C ILE A 354 -2.17 11.64 36.59
N ARG A 355 -1.46 10.49 36.50
CA ARG A 355 -0.30 10.28 35.62
C ARG A 355 -0.63 10.17 34.11
N GLN A 356 -1.77 10.69 33.67
CA GLN A 356 -2.21 10.57 32.27
C GLN A 356 -1.73 11.77 31.46
N ALA A 357 -1.36 11.54 30.20
CA ALA A 357 -0.98 12.57 29.24
C ALA A 357 -2.08 12.78 28.19
N CYS A 358 -2.08 13.94 27.52
CA CYS A 358 -2.99 14.15 26.41
C CYS A 358 -2.61 13.24 25.23
N THR A 359 -3.58 12.52 24.69
CA THR A 359 -3.41 11.60 23.56
C THR A 359 -3.64 12.26 22.20
N ASN A 360 -3.97 13.55 22.17
CA ASN A 360 -4.20 14.31 20.95
C ASN A 360 -2.88 14.85 20.39
N LEU A 361 -2.40 14.28 19.28
CA LEU A 361 -1.17 14.71 18.59
C LEU A 361 -1.14 16.19 18.23
N LYS A 362 -2.31 16.82 18.04
CA LYS A 362 -2.44 18.26 17.74
C LYS A 362 -2.45 19.16 18.99
N CYS A 363 -2.28 18.60 20.19
CA CYS A 363 -2.28 19.38 21.43
C CYS A 363 -0.85 19.83 21.76
N LYS A 364 -0.70 21.10 22.18
CA LYS A 364 0.58 21.66 22.67
C LYS A 364 1.15 20.89 23.87
N LEU A 365 0.28 20.19 24.61
CA LEU A 365 0.61 19.37 25.78
C LEU A 365 0.49 17.86 25.47
N TYR A 366 0.60 17.46 24.19
CA TYR A 366 0.63 16.06 23.79
C TYR A 366 1.79 15.32 24.49
N GLY A 367 1.52 14.13 25.04
CA GLY A 367 2.54 13.28 25.67
C GLY A 367 3.13 13.81 26.99
N LYS A 368 2.92 15.07 27.34
CA LYS A 368 3.41 15.69 28.58
C LYS A 368 2.53 15.29 29.76
N THR A 369 3.14 14.71 30.81
CA THR A 369 2.46 14.35 32.06
C THR A 369 2.59 15.48 33.09
N GLN A 370 1.72 15.47 34.11
CA GLN A 370 1.78 16.37 35.27
C GLN A 370 1.57 17.87 34.98
N GLN A 371 1.08 18.22 33.79
CA GLN A 371 0.82 19.62 33.39
C GLN A 371 -0.54 20.18 33.90
N GLY A 372 -1.23 19.46 34.78
CA GLY A 372 -2.55 19.85 35.32
C GLY A 372 -3.69 19.93 34.28
N ASN A 373 -3.42 19.67 33.01
CA ASN A 373 -4.36 19.79 31.90
C ASN A 373 -5.37 18.66 31.82
N ILE A 374 -5.13 17.52 32.49
CA ILE A 374 -6.01 16.35 32.43
C ILE A 374 -6.91 16.29 33.65
N VAL A 375 -8.23 16.32 33.42
CA VAL A 375 -9.24 16.12 34.47
C VAL A 375 -10.06 14.87 34.23
N SER A 376 -10.57 14.27 35.30
CA SER A 376 -11.47 13.11 35.18
C SER A 376 -12.79 13.55 34.55
N ASN A 377 -13.26 12.78 33.57
CA ASN A 377 -14.50 13.02 32.82
C ASN A 377 -15.49 11.85 33.02
N GLY A 378 -15.58 11.37 34.25
CA GLY A 378 -16.45 10.26 34.65
C GLY A 378 -15.85 8.87 34.44
N THR A 379 -16.69 7.85 34.68
CA THR A 379 -16.34 6.43 34.57
C THR A 379 -17.28 5.71 33.62
N TYR A 380 -16.82 4.62 33.01
CA TYR A 380 -17.64 3.69 32.22
C TYR A 380 -17.44 2.27 32.74
N LYS A 381 -18.36 1.36 32.44
CA LYS A 381 -18.20 -0.07 32.74
C LYS A 381 -17.97 -0.86 31.46
N THR A 382 -17.04 -1.81 31.48
CA THR A 382 -16.93 -2.83 30.42
C THR A 382 -18.10 -3.80 30.50
N LYS A 383 -18.28 -4.67 29.49
CA LYS A 383 -19.33 -5.73 29.55
C LYS A 383 -19.15 -6.65 30.77
N ASP A 384 -17.91 -6.85 31.20
CA ASP A 384 -17.57 -7.67 32.36
C ASP A 384 -17.62 -6.88 33.69
N GLY A 385 -18.16 -5.65 33.70
CA GLY A 385 -18.36 -4.84 34.91
C GLY A 385 -17.15 -4.04 35.39
N THR A 386 -15.98 -4.16 34.75
CA THR A 386 -14.75 -3.45 35.14
C THR A 386 -14.90 -1.94 34.94
N PRO A 387 -14.63 -1.11 35.96
CA PRO A 387 -14.71 0.35 35.85
C PRO A 387 -13.50 0.91 35.07
N GLY A 388 -13.78 1.54 33.94
CA GLY A 388 -12.82 2.37 33.19
C GLY A 388 -12.99 3.85 33.52
N ARG A 389 -11.91 4.62 33.44
CA ARG A 389 -11.91 6.07 33.68
C ARG A 389 -11.83 6.83 32.37
N ARG A 390 -12.66 7.86 32.24
CA ARG A 390 -12.55 8.86 31.18
C ARG A 390 -11.82 10.07 31.71
N PHE A 391 -11.12 10.72 30.80
CA PHE A 391 -10.36 11.93 31.02
C PHE A 391 -10.72 12.93 29.94
N ILE A 392 -10.57 14.21 30.24
CA ILE A 392 -10.66 15.28 29.26
C ILE A 392 -9.45 16.19 29.45
N CYS A 393 -8.83 16.55 28.32
CA CYS A 393 -7.76 17.53 28.31
C CYS A 393 -8.37 18.92 28.25
N LYS A 394 -8.20 19.74 29.29
CA LYS A 394 -8.64 21.14 29.32
C LYS A 394 -7.93 22.02 28.29
N SER A 395 -6.73 21.65 27.86
CA SER A 395 -5.98 22.42 26.86
C SER A 395 -6.51 22.25 25.43
N CYS A 396 -7.08 21.09 25.08
CA CYS A 396 -7.56 20.84 23.71
C CYS A 396 -9.01 20.35 23.63
N GLY A 397 -9.73 20.29 24.75
CA GLY A 397 -11.12 19.83 24.86
C GLY A 397 -11.36 18.34 24.57
N LYS A 398 -10.36 17.57 24.13
CA LYS A 398 -10.56 16.18 23.73
C LYS A 398 -10.66 15.24 24.93
N SER A 399 -11.65 14.36 24.89
CA SER A 399 -11.81 13.26 25.85
C SER A 399 -11.11 11.99 25.41
N PHE A 400 -10.56 11.23 26.36
CA PHE A 400 -9.94 9.93 26.15
C PHE A 400 -10.18 9.04 27.38
N CYS A 401 -9.80 7.77 27.36
CA CYS A 401 -9.91 6.88 28.51
C CYS A 401 -8.57 6.33 28.96
N ASN A 402 -8.54 5.69 30.12
CA ASN A 402 -7.35 5.00 30.66
C ASN A 402 -6.77 3.93 29.72
N ARG A 403 -7.56 3.44 28.75
CA ARG A 403 -7.11 2.48 27.73
C ARG A 403 -6.68 3.12 26.42
N THR A 404 -6.80 4.44 26.26
CA THR A 404 -6.40 5.10 25.02
C THR A 404 -4.89 4.99 24.84
N GLY A 405 -4.47 4.41 23.72
CA GLY A 405 -3.06 4.14 23.43
C GLY A 405 -2.54 2.79 23.96
N THR A 406 -3.37 1.97 24.61
CA THR A 406 -3.02 0.59 25.00
C THR A 406 -3.55 -0.42 23.99
N ILE A 407 -3.02 -1.65 24.02
CA ILE A 407 -3.48 -2.78 23.19
C ILE A 407 -4.96 -3.17 23.48
N PHE A 408 -5.49 -2.68 24.60
CA PHE A 408 -6.85 -2.95 25.07
C PHE A 408 -7.85 -1.86 24.66
N TYR A 409 -7.40 -0.86 23.90
CA TYR A 409 -8.26 0.22 23.42
C TYR A 409 -9.39 -0.31 22.54
N ASP A 410 -10.61 0.22 22.73
CA ASP A 410 -11.82 -0.18 22.01
C ASP A 410 -12.22 -1.68 22.16
N LEU A 411 -11.60 -2.43 23.08
CA LEU A 411 -12.07 -3.76 23.47
C LEU A 411 -13.12 -3.64 24.59
N ARG A 412 -14.26 -4.32 24.41
CA ARG A 412 -15.39 -4.28 25.36
C ARG A 412 -15.20 -5.19 26.57
N SER A 413 -14.12 -5.97 26.62
CA SER A 413 -13.79 -6.91 27.69
C SER A 413 -12.69 -6.40 28.61
N SER A 414 -12.58 -6.99 29.80
CA SER A 414 -11.50 -6.66 30.75
C SER A 414 -10.12 -7.08 30.23
N GLU A 415 -9.08 -6.37 30.66
CA GLU A 415 -7.69 -6.64 30.28
C GLU A 415 -7.28 -8.05 30.74
N ASP A 416 -7.64 -8.40 31.97
CA ASP A 416 -7.39 -9.74 32.54
C ASP A 416 -8.01 -10.86 31.72
N LYS A 417 -9.23 -10.67 31.21
CA LYS A 417 -9.93 -11.69 30.41
C LYS A 417 -9.25 -11.88 29.05
N ILE A 418 -8.75 -10.80 28.46
CA ILE A 418 -8.01 -10.83 27.19
C ILE A 418 -6.64 -11.49 27.40
N LEU A 419 -5.90 -11.10 28.44
CA LEU A 419 -4.61 -11.70 28.77
C LEU A 419 -4.76 -13.19 29.12
N LYS A 420 -5.80 -13.57 29.86
CA LYS A 420 -6.10 -14.98 30.15
C LYS A 420 -6.37 -15.78 28.88
N ALA A 421 -7.09 -15.20 27.90
CA ALA A 421 -7.28 -15.84 26.60
C ALA A 421 -5.94 -16.08 25.88
N LEU A 422 -5.08 -15.06 25.81
CA LEU A 422 -3.77 -15.18 25.16
C LEU A 422 -2.89 -16.22 25.85
N LYS A 423 -2.89 -16.27 27.19
CA LYS A 423 -2.16 -17.28 27.97
C LYS A 423 -2.65 -18.70 27.70
N LEU A 424 -3.96 -18.91 27.60
CA LEU A 424 -4.51 -20.23 27.25
C LEU A 424 -4.02 -20.68 25.86
N LEU A 425 -4.00 -19.76 24.90
CA LEU A 425 -3.50 -20.03 23.55
C LEU A 425 -1.99 -20.30 23.53
N LEU A 426 -1.21 -19.58 24.35
CA LEU A 426 0.23 -19.84 24.52
C LEU A 426 0.51 -21.25 25.03
N LYS A 427 -0.31 -21.72 25.98
CA LYS A 427 -0.24 -23.09 26.51
C LYS A 427 -0.77 -24.16 25.53
N GLY A 428 -0.88 -23.83 24.24
CA GLY A 428 -1.29 -24.75 23.18
C GLY A 428 -2.78 -25.07 23.13
N MET A 429 -3.62 -24.36 23.90
CA MET A 429 -5.06 -24.63 23.90
C MET A 429 -5.67 -24.25 22.54
N PRO A 430 -6.50 -25.12 21.93
CA PRO A 430 -7.24 -24.78 20.72
C PRO A 430 -8.16 -23.57 20.93
N LEU A 431 -8.25 -22.69 19.93
CA LEU A 431 -9.05 -21.46 19.95
C LEU A 431 -10.49 -21.67 20.44
N GLN A 432 -11.14 -22.74 19.99
CA GLN A 432 -12.51 -23.08 20.37
C GLN A 432 -12.61 -23.41 21.87
N LYS A 433 -11.72 -24.28 22.37
CA LYS A 433 -11.68 -24.65 23.81
C LYS A 433 -11.34 -23.45 24.69
N ALA A 434 -10.45 -22.57 24.24
CA ALA A 434 -10.16 -21.33 24.95
C ALA A 434 -11.41 -20.43 25.03
N ALA A 435 -12.22 -20.39 23.97
CA ALA A 435 -13.44 -19.57 23.89
C ALA A 435 -14.50 -20.10 24.85
N ASP A 436 -14.71 -21.42 24.83
CA ASP A 436 -15.63 -22.11 25.73
C ASP A 436 -15.22 -21.91 27.20
N SER A 437 -13.92 -22.07 27.52
CA SER A 437 -13.39 -21.89 28.88
C SER A 437 -13.56 -20.46 29.44
N LEU A 438 -13.70 -19.47 28.56
CA LEU A 438 -13.85 -18.06 28.91
C LEU A 438 -15.29 -17.55 28.75
N GLY A 439 -16.21 -18.43 28.34
CA GLY A 439 -17.62 -18.09 28.10
C GLY A 439 -17.80 -17.02 27.03
N ILE A 440 -16.98 -17.05 25.98
CA ILE A 440 -16.99 -16.08 24.88
C ILE A 440 -17.07 -16.80 23.53
N THR A 441 -17.51 -16.09 22.50
CA THR A 441 -17.61 -16.69 21.16
C THR A 441 -16.22 -16.88 20.55
N PHE A 442 -16.07 -17.91 19.71
CA PHE A 442 -14.87 -18.15 18.91
C PHE A 442 -14.39 -16.89 18.17
N ASN A 443 -15.32 -16.15 17.56
CA ASN A 443 -15.04 -14.91 16.86
C ASN A 443 -14.48 -13.81 17.78
N THR A 444 -14.84 -13.81 19.06
CA THR A 444 -14.33 -12.86 20.05
C THR A 444 -12.87 -13.14 20.39
N ILE A 445 -12.50 -14.39 20.66
CA ILE A 445 -11.10 -14.78 20.87
C ILE A 445 -10.27 -14.52 19.61
N ARG A 446 -10.82 -14.86 18.44
CA ARG A 446 -10.16 -14.62 17.17
C ARG A 446 -9.85 -13.15 16.94
N ARG A 447 -10.81 -12.26 17.25
CA ARG A 447 -10.62 -10.81 17.19
C ARG A 447 -9.51 -10.34 18.13
N TRP A 448 -9.48 -10.85 19.37
CA TRP A 448 -8.42 -10.48 20.33
C TRP A 448 -7.04 -10.92 19.85
N LEU A 449 -6.94 -12.12 19.27
CA LEU A 449 -5.69 -12.62 18.72
C LEU A 449 -5.21 -11.79 17.53
N GLY A 450 -6.11 -11.34 16.66
CA GLY A 450 -5.79 -10.43 15.55
C GLY A 450 -5.26 -9.07 16.04
N VAL A 451 -5.93 -8.46 17.03
CA VAL A 451 -5.49 -7.19 17.63
C VAL A 451 -4.14 -7.35 18.35
N ALA A 452 -3.94 -8.47 19.05
CA ALA A 452 -2.70 -8.77 19.74
C ALA A 452 -1.54 -8.96 18.74
N ALA A 453 -1.79 -9.58 17.58
CA ALA A 453 -0.79 -9.78 16.53
C ALA A 453 -0.30 -8.48 15.90
N GLY A 454 -1.19 -7.49 15.72
CA GLY A 454 -0.80 -6.17 15.23
C GLY A 454 0.06 -5.37 16.22
N GLN A 455 0.18 -5.82 17.47
CA GLN A 455 0.95 -5.17 18.53
C GLN A 455 1.74 -6.20 19.35
N CYS A 456 2.30 -7.22 18.68
CA CYS A 456 2.95 -8.37 19.32
C CYS A 456 4.03 -7.95 20.31
N ASP A 457 4.87 -6.97 19.97
CA ASP A 457 5.98 -6.53 20.83
C ASP A 457 5.49 -5.97 22.18
N LYS A 458 4.33 -5.29 22.17
CA LYS A 458 3.71 -4.74 23.38
C LYS A 458 3.04 -5.83 24.23
N ILE A 459 2.47 -6.83 23.57
CA ILE A 459 1.85 -8.00 24.22
C ILE A 459 2.95 -8.86 24.85
N ASP A 460 4.05 -9.10 24.14
CA ASP A 460 5.20 -9.85 24.61
C ASP A 460 5.79 -9.20 25.86
N ALA A 461 5.96 -7.87 25.86
CA ALA A 461 6.44 -7.13 27.03
C ALA A 461 5.52 -7.23 28.26
N ILE A 462 4.21 -7.46 28.06
CA ILE A 462 3.25 -7.67 29.16
C ILE A 462 3.26 -9.11 29.63
N LEU A 463 3.31 -10.07 28.70
CA LEU A 463 3.29 -11.50 29.00
C LEU A 463 4.61 -11.99 29.60
N LYS A 464 5.76 -11.41 29.21
CA LYS A 464 7.08 -11.68 29.82
C LYS A 464 7.22 -11.27 31.28
N LYS A 465 6.27 -10.50 31.83
CA LYS A 465 6.21 -10.21 33.27
C LYS A 465 5.73 -11.41 34.08
N ASP A 466 5.17 -12.42 33.42
CA ASP A 466 4.79 -13.69 34.01
C ASP A 466 5.97 -14.68 33.87
N PRO A 467 6.54 -15.18 34.98
CA PRO A 467 7.69 -16.08 34.94
C PRO A 467 7.39 -17.44 34.29
N GLU A 468 6.11 -17.80 34.09
CA GLU A 468 5.72 -19.06 33.43
C GLU A 468 5.77 -19.02 31.89
N ILE A 469 6.08 -17.87 31.27
CA ILE A 469 5.99 -17.71 29.80
C ILE A 469 7.38 -17.60 29.17
N SER A 470 7.71 -18.55 28.30
CA SER A 470 8.98 -18.59 27.55
C SER A 470 8.92 -17.85 26.20
N GLN A 471 10.08 -17.44 25.69
CA GLN A 471 10.18 -16.83 24.34
C GLN A 471 9.75 -17.81 23.24
N ALA A 472 10.05 -19.10 23.40
CA ALA A 472 9.66 -20.14 22.45
C ALA A 472 8.14 -20.27 22.32
N GLU A 473 7.38 -20.16 23.41
CA GLU A 473 5.92 -20.19 23.39
C GLU A 473 5.32 -18.96 22.68
N LEU A 474 5.91 -17.78 22.88
CA LEU A 474 5.53 -16.56 22.16
C LEU A 474 5.76 -16.71 20.66
N ASP A 475 6.93 -17.22 20.26
CA ASP A 475 7.28 -17.45 18.85
C ASP A 475 6.36 -18.50 18.20
N ILE A 476 5.99 -19.55 18.94
CA ILE A 476 5.01 -20.55 18.50
C ILE A 476 3.64 -19.91 18.29
N LEU A 477 3.15 -19.09 19.24
CA LEU A 477 1.87 -18.40 19.11
C LEU A 477 1.88 -17.49 17.87
N TRP A 478 2.90 -16.66 17.70
CA TRP A 478 2.97 -15.72 16.58
C TRP A 478 3.18 -16.44 15.24
N SER A 479 3.94 -17.53 15.21
CA SER A 479 4.05 -18.37 14.01
C SER A 479 2.74 -19.07 13.65
N PHE A 480 1.93 -19.48 14.64
CA PHE A 480 0.60 -20.05 14.43
C PHE A 480 -0.38 -18.99 13.93
N VAL A 481 -0.33 -17.78 14.48
CA VAL A 481 -1.17 -16.66 14.01
C VAL A 481 -0.83 -16.27 12.57
N LYS A 482 0.46 -16.16 12.24
CA LYS A 482 0.94 -15.95 10.86
C LYS A 482 0.52 -17.09 9.92
N ARG A 483 0.61 -18.35 10.37
CA ARG A 483 0.14 -19.52 9.61
C ARG A 483 -1.38 -19.59 9.47
N ASN A 484 -2.14 -19.08 10.43
CA ASN A 484 -3.60 -19.04 10.35
C ASN A 484 -4.13 -17.87 9.53
N SER A 485 -3.45 -16.72 9.48
CA SER A 485 -3.75 -15.69 8.49
C SER A 485 -3.43 -16.17 7.06
N LEU A 486 -2.39 -17.01 6.90
CA LEU A 486 -2.09 -17.72 5.64
C LEU A 486 -3.12 -18.83 5.33
N ARG A 487 -3.51 -19.66 6.31
CA ARG A 487 -4.52 -20.73 6.14
C ARG A 487 -5.93 -20.20 5.92
N ARG A 488 -6.31 -19.04 6.48
CA ARG A 488 -7.58 -18.37 6.17
C ARG A 488 -7.62 -17.88 4.73
N ARG A 489 -6.49 -17.34 4.23
CA ARG A 489 -6.32 -17.01 2.81
C ARG A 489 -6.44 -18.28 1.94
N ALA A 490 -5.88 -19.42 2.36
CA ALA A 490 -6.02 -20.69 1.65
C ALA A 490 -7.45 -21.31 1.72
N ALA A 491 -8.14 -21.20 2.86
CA ALA A 491 -9.49 -21.77 3.06
C ALA A 491 -10.61 -20.94 2.41
N LEU A 492 -10.40 -19.63 2.19
CA LEU A 492 -11.27 -18.82 1.35
C LEU A 492 -11.09 -19.12 -0.15
N TRP A 493 -9.92 -19.62 -0.54
CA TRP A 493 -9.63 -20.00 -1.93
C TRP A 493 -10.24 -21.36 -2.31
N SER A 494 -10.39 -22.29 -1.36
CA SER A 494 -11.12 -23.56 -1.61
C SER A 494 -12.63 -23.41 -1.76
N TRP A 495 -13.21 -22.25 -1.40
CA TRP A 495 -14.65 -21.98 -1.57
C TRP A 495 -15.00 -21.43 -2.97
N SER A 496 -14.01 -20.97 -3.73
CA SER A 496 -14.14 -20.59 -5.14
C SER A 496 -13.89 -21.72 -6.13
N ASP A 497 -13.55 -22.94 -5.65
CA ASP A 497 -13.33 -24.14 -6.46
C ASP A 497 -14.59 -24.99 -6.71
N ASN A 498 -15.78 -24.53 -6.30
CA ASN A 498 -17.05 -25.20 -6.60
C ASN A 498 -18.13 -24.19 -7.03
N ARG A 499 -17.98 -23.64 -8.24
CA ARG A 499 -19.12 -23.41 -9.14
C ARG A 499 -18.71 -23.06 -10.57
#